data_AF-D3CRW3-F1
#
_entry.id   AF-D3CRW3-F1
#
_cell.length_a   1.000
_cell.length_b   1.000
_cell.length_c   1.000
_cell.angle_alpha   90.00
_cell.angle_beta   90.00
_cell.angle_gamma   90.00
#
_symmetry.space_group_name_H-M   'P 1'
#
loop_
_entity.id
_entity.type
_entity.pdbx_description
1 polymer ?
#
loop_
_entity_poly.entity_id
_entity_poly.type
_entity_poly.pdbx_seq_one_letter_code
_entity_poly.pdbx_strand_id
1 'polypeptide(L)'
;MSPPALIRLEARLLVRVGDSVLLARSPGDDWHELPGGPVPPGENTERALARELAGLAGGVVLRGPAPVGPSGGWRFLGAAEHAGDALGNAAAPQVAHTLTILFAADWSDGAPVPPTWQGRDLVLVDAGLLVATRLRPLPVATAVRRWVLDEWPLWRGMASGVGNVGRLGRRLSVASLKAQLAARREELRGNAFRDAAVAMCALVTAADGRVDPAEREGLRAFVASDPVMSHFASDELEALFDAHLTRLVSDPTQGRATALAEIAKVRNRPAEAAAVIALGEVIGRVDGEFVVSEQAVVLDAVNVLGLDPAEFAPASLPATRGD
;
A
#
# COMPACT_ATOMS: atom_id res chain seq x y z
N MET A 1 -24.10 27.92 -8.22
CA MET A 1 -23.52 27.23 -7.05
C MET A 1 -23.84 25.75 -7.20
N SER A 2 -22.83 24.89 -7.36
CA SER A 2 -23.07 23.44 -7.33
C SER A 2 -23.52 23.04 -5.92
N PRO A 3 -24.52 22.16 -5.77
CA PRO A 3 -24.90 21.68 -4.44
C PRO A 3 -23.69 21.02 -3.76
N PRO A 4 -23.53 21.13 -2.43
CA PRO A 4 -22.45 20.46 -1.72
C PRO A 4 -22.54 18.95 -1.97
N ALA A 5 -21.39 18.31 -2.21
CA ALA A 5 -21.34 16.87 -2.37
C ALA A 5 -21.88 16.20 -1.10
N LEU A 6 -22.95 15.41 -1.26
CA LEU A 6 -23.52 14.64 -0.16
C LEU A 6 -22.53 13.52 0.21
N ILE A 7 -21.92 13.60 1.38
CA ILE A 7 -21.09 12.52 1.94
C ILE A 7 -22.01 11.57 2.71
N ARG A 8 -22.05 10.30 2.28
CA ARG A 8 -22.66 9.19 3.00
C ARG A 8 -21.64 8.57 3.94
N LEU A 9 -22.08 8.16 5.13
CA LEU A 9 -21.24 7.48 6.10
C LEU A 9 -21.68 6.01 6.17
N GLU A 10 -20.72 5.10 6.11
CA GLU A 10 -20.92 3.67 6.32
C GLU A 10 -19.99 3.17 7.44
N ALA A 11 -20.41 2.10 8.10
CA ALA A 11 -19.59 1.37 9.06
C ALA A 11 -19.59 -0.11 8.68
N ARG A 12 -18.40 -0.72 8.62
CA ARG A 12 -18.23 -2.13 8.26
C ARG A 12 -17.29 -2.83 9.23
N LEU A 13 -17.50 -4.14 9.40
CA LEU A 13 -16.74 -4.98 10.31
C LEU A 13 -15.99 -6.07 9.54
N LEU A 14 -14.67 -6.13 9.73
CA LEU A 14 -13.84 -7.27 9.38
C LEU A 14 -13.87 -8.28 10.54
N VAL A 15 -14.40 -9.47 10.30
CA VAL A 15 -14.46 -10.52 11.32
C VAL A 15 -13.47 -11.61 10.97
N ARG A 16 -12.54 -11.93 11.89
CA ARG A 16 -11.63 -13.06 11.77
C ARG A 16 -12.23 -14.31 12.41
N VAL A 17 -12.07 -15.45 11.73
CA VAL A 17 -12.53 -16.78 12.18
C VAL A 17 -11.36 -17.73 11.99
N GLY A 18 -10.52 -17.87 13.02
CA GLY A 18 -9.21 -18.51 12.86
C GLY A 18 -8.37 -17.79 11.79
N ASP A 19 -7.85 -18.53 10.81
CA ASP A 19 -7.07 -18.01 9.69
C ASP A 19 -7.92 -17.47 8.52
N SER A 20 -9.25 -17.49 8.66
CA SER A 20 -10.19 -16.98 7.65
C SER A 20 -10.81 -15.65 8.07
N VAL A 21 -11.37 -14.94 7.10
CA VAL A 21 -12.23 -13.78 7.34
C VAL A 21 -13.64 -14.06 6.84
N LEU A 22 -14.62 -13.52 7.55
CA LEU A 22 -16.03 -13.63 7.19
C LEU A 22 -16.42 -12.52 6.22
N LEU A 23 -16.89 -12.90 5.03
CA LEU A 23 -17.41 -11.99 4.03
C LEU A 23 -18.87 -12.31 3.71
N ALA A 24 -19.62 -11.31 3.26
CA ALA A 24 -20.98 -11.46 2.77
C ALA A 24 -21.01 -11.37 1.24
N ARG A 25 -21.81 -12.20 0.59
CA ARG A 25 -21.97 -12.23 -0.87
C ARG A 25 -23.43 -12.28 -1.24
N SER A 26 -23.88 -11.39 -2.13
CA SER A 26 -25.25 -11.45 -2.64
C SER A 26 -25.44 -12.71 -3.50
N PRO A 27 -26.63 -13.36 -3.46
CA PRO A 27 -26.88 -14.54 -4.29
C PRO A 27 -26.67 -14.25 -5.77
N GLY A 28 -25.84 -15.06 -6.44
CA GLY A 28 -25.52 -14.91 -7.87
C GLY A 28 -24.51 -13.80 -8.21
N ASP A 29 -23.92 -13.15 -7.21
CA ASP A 29 -22.85 -12.16 -7.39
C ASP A 29 -21.48 -12.81 -7.12
N ASP A 30 -20.45 -12.43 -7.88
CA ASP A 30 -19.07 -12.87 -7.67
C ASP A 30 -18.32 -11.96 -6.67
N TRP A 31 -18.91 -10.81 -6.32
CA TRP A 31 -18.32 -9.83 -5.41
C TRP A 31 -18.77 -10.03 -3.96
N HIS A 32 -17.80 -9.91 -3.07
CA HIS A 32 -17.98 -9.96 -1.64
C HIS A 32 -17.98 -8.55 -1.05
N GLU A 33 -18.59 -8.41 0.12
CA GLU A 33 -18.62 -7.21 0.95
C GLU A 33 -18.30 -7.57 2.40
N LEU A 34 -17.81 -6.59 3.16
CA LEU A 34 -17.79 -6.73 4.62
C LEU A 34 -19.21 -6.60 5.19
N PRO A 35 -19.57 -7.39 6.21
CA PRO A 35 -20.77 -7.13 7.01
C PRO A 35 -20.79 -5.71 7.60
N GLY A 36 -21.99 -5.14 7.74
CA GLY A 36 -22.21 -3.75 8.15
C GLY A 36 -23.06 -2.99 7.13
N GLY A 37 -23.09 -1.67 7.24
CA GLY A 37 -24.00 -0.86 6.43
C GLY A 37 -23.96 0.64 6.74
N PRO A 38 -25.01 1.39 6.32
CA PRO A 38 -25.04 2.84 6.43
C PRO A 38 -25.20 3.32 7.88
N VAL A 39 -24.61 4.48 8.16
CA VAL A 39 -24.78 5.24 9.40
C VAL A 39 -25.75 6.39 9.14
N PRO A 40 -26.99 6.33 9.67
CA PRO A 40 -27.98 7.38 9.53
C PRO A 40 -27.53 8.70 10.17
N PRO A 41 -28.00 9.85 9.67
CA PRO A 41 -27.77 11.14 10.32
C PRO A 41 -28.23 11.11 11.79
N GLY A 42 -27.34 11.50 12.70
CA GLY A 42 -27.62 11.55 14.14
C GLY A 42 -27.42 10.23 14.89
N GLU A 43 -27.07 9.13 14.22
CA GLU A 43 -26.71 7.85 14.87
C GLU A 43 -25.18 7.75 15.06
N ASN A 44 -24.76 7.21 16.21
CA ASN A 44 -23.34 6.90 16.47
C ASN A 44 -22.88 5.71 15.61
N THR A 45 -21.64 5.77 15.09
CA THR A 45 -21.06 4.76 14.21
C THR A 45 -21.08 3.35 14.78
N GLU A 46 -20.67 3.16 16.05
CA GLU A 46 -20.65 1.84 16.69
C GLU A 46 -22.07 1.30 16.89
N ARG A 47 -23.01 2.17 17.25
CA ARG A 47 -24.43 1.81 17.40
C ARG A 47 -25.05 1.41 16.06
N ALA A 48 -24.80 2.17 15.00
CA ALA A 48 -25.27 1.86 13.66
C ALA A 48 -24.69 0.52 13.19
N LEU A 49 -23.39 0.31 13.38
CA LEU A 49 -22.75 -0.96 13.04
C LEU A 49 -23.33 -2.13 13.85
N ALA A 50 -23.64 -1.95 15.14
CA ALA A 50 -24.24 -3.00 15.97
C ALA A 50 -25.63 -3.37 15.46
N ARG A 51 -26.41 -2.38 15.03
CA ARG A 51 -27.73 -2.56 14.40
C ARG A 51 -27.60 -3.31 13.07
N GLU A 52 -26.67 -2.93 12.21
CA GLU A 52 -26.44 -3.60 10.92
C GLU A 52 -25.99 -5.06 11.09
N LEU A 53 -25.18 -5.34 12.11
CA LEU A 53 -24.70 -6.69 12.42
C LEU A 53 -25.70 -7.55 13.20
N ALA A 54 -26.94 -7.07 13.40
CA ALA A 54 -27.99 -7.89 14.00
C ALA A 54 -28.12 -9.23 13.26
N GLY A 55 -28.14 -10.34 14.02
CA GLY A 55 -28.12 -11.71 13.49
C GLY A 55 -26.73 -12.34 13.37
N LEU A 56 -25.64 -11.55 13.40
CA LEU A 56 -24.26 -12.04 13.54
C LEU A 56 -23.72 -11.95 14.97
N ALA A 57 -24.35 -11.10 15.79
CA ALA A 57 -23.89 -10.75 17.13
C ALA A 57 -23.71 -11.93 18.11
N GLY A 58 -24.37 -13.07 17.88
CA GLY A 58 -24.23 -14.26 18.73
C GLY A 58 -22.88 -14.98 18.62
N GLY A 59 -22.10 -14.69 17.57
CA GLY A 59 -20.79 -15.31 17.33
C GLY A 59 -19.62 -14.33 17.21
N VAL A 60 -19.82 -13.02 17.32
CA VAL A 60 -18.70 -12.05 17.33
C VAL A 60 -18.22 -11.84 18.76
N VAL A 61 -16.97 -12.20 19.07
CA VAL A 61 -16.34 -11.90 20.37
C VAL A 61 -15.63 -10.56 20.29
N LEU A 62 -16.08 -9.65 21.14
CA LEU A 62 -15.48 -8.36 21.39
C LEU A 62 -14.22 -8.53 22.26
N ARG A 63 -13.10 -9.00 21.70
CA ARG A 63 -11.82 -9.13 22.43
C ARG A 63 -10.90 -7.94 22.18
N GLY A 64 -10.53 -7.25 23.27
CA GLY A 64 -9.39 -6.33 23.36
C GLY A 64 -8.79 -6.39 24.77
N PRO A 65 -7.52 -6.00 24.99
CA PRO A 65 -6.98 -5.82 26.34
C PRO A 65 -7.83 -4.78 27.09
N ALA A 66 -7.88 -4.90 28.42
CA ALA A 66 -8.82 -4.15 29.28
C ALA A 66 -8.94 -2.65 28.93
N PRO A 67 -10.15 -2.08 29.02
CA PRO A 67 -10.48 -0.78 28.44
C PRO A 67 -9.90 0.38 29.25
N VAL A 68 -9.37 1.38 28.53
CA VAL A 68 -9.37 2.77 29.01
C VAL A 68 -10.33 3.55 28.10
N GLY A 69 -11.63 3.29 28.23
CA GLY A 69 -12.69 3.99 27.47
C GLY A 69 -14.05 3.30 27.56
N PRO A 70 -15.18 4.04 27.53
CA PRO A 70 -16.50 3.52 27.83
C PRO A 70 -17.22 2.95 26.59
N SER A 71 -16.69 1.90 25.96
CA SER A 71 -17.48 0.97 25.13
C SER A 71 -16.64 -0.25 24.76
N GLY A 72 -17.05 -1.43 25.21
CA GLY A 72 -16.42 -2.69 24.84
C GLY A 72 -16.63 -2.99 23.35
N GLY A 73 -15.59 -2.80 22.55
CA GLY A 73 -14.91 -3.92 21.90
C GLY A 73 -15.14 -4.15 20.41
N TRP A 74 -14.80 -3.19 19.56
CA TRP A 74 -14.23 -3.47 18.24
C TRP A 74 -12.91 -2.72 18.07
N ARG A 75 -11.94 -3.33 17.37
CA ARG A 75 -10.67 -2.67 17.06
C ARG A 75 -10.88 -1.73 15.87
N PHE A 76 -10.49 -0.48 15.99
CA PHE A 76 -10.52 0.44 14.84
C PHE A 76 -9.52 -0.05 13.77
N LEU A 77 -10.01 -0.32 12.56
CA LEU A 77 -9.21 -0.77 11.41
C LEU A 77 -8.79 0.40 10.53
N GLY A 78 -9.63 1.43 10.42
CA GLY A 78 -9.34 2.56 9.55
C GLY A 78 -10.59 3.17 8.91
N ALA A 79 -10.38 3.95 7.85
CA ALA A 79 -11.47 4.43 7.01
C ALA A 79 -11.04 4.54 5.54
N ALA A 80 -12.02 4.39 4.66
CA ALA A 80 -11.84 4.51 3.22
C ALA A 80 -12.92 5.40 2.60
N GLU A 81 -12.49 6.46 1.93
CA GLU A 81 -13.34 7.26 1.06
C GLU A 81 -13.40 6.66 -0.33
N HIS A 82 -14.60 6.66 -0.92
CA HIS A 82 -14.82 6.15 -2.27
C HIS A 82 -16.05 6.78 -2.91
N ALA A 83 -16.15 6.67 -4.24
CA ALA A 83 -17.37 7.03 -4.95
C ALA A 83 -18.50 6.08 -4.54
N GLY A 84 -19.75 6.54 -4.57
CA GLY A 84 -20.90 5.75 -4.15
C GLY A 84 -21.40 4.72 -5.18
N ASP A 85 -20.64 4.44 -6.24
CA ASP A 85 -20.90 3.35 -7.16
C ASP A 85 -20.49 1.99 -6.55
N ALA A 86 -20.88 0.88 -7.17
CA ALA A 86 -20.68 -0.46 -6.62
C ALA A 86 -19.20 -0.81 -6.36
N LEU A 87 -18.26 -0.32 -7.17
CA LEU A 87 -16.82 -0.58 -6.99
C LEU A 87 -16.09 0.55 -6.27
N GLY A 88 -16.70 1.73 -6.18
CA GLY A 88 -16.17 2.89 -5.50
C GLY A 88 -15.01 3.57 -6.24
N ASN A 89 -15.02 3.52 -7.56
CA ASN A 89 -13.96 4.05 -8.42
C ASN A 89 -14.47 5.02 -9.50
N ALA A 90 -15.74 5.45 -9.45
CA ALA A 90 -16.25 6.42 -10.40
C ALA A 90 -15.50 7.76 -10.31
N ALA A 91 -15.05 8.27 -11.46
CA ALA A 91 -14.35 9.56 -11.55
C ALA A 91 -15.30 10.77 -11.62
N ALA A 92 -16.62 10.54 -11.69
CA ALA A 92 -17.60 11.59 -11.96
C ALA A 92 -18.00 12.33 -10.67
N PRO A 93 -17.94 13.68 -10.64
CA PRO A 93 -18.25 14.49 -9.46
C PRO A 93 -19.72 14.49 -9.01
N GLN A 94 -20.60 13.83 -9.77
CA GLN A 94 -22.05 13.77 -9.50
C GLN A 94 -22.46 12.54 -8.69
N VAL A 95 -21.54 11.58 -8.47
CA VAL A 95 -21.81 10.36 -7.70
C VAL A 95 -21.61 10.69 -6.21
N ALA A 96 -22.61 10.41 -5.37
CA ALA A 96 -22.52 10.71 -3.94
C ALA A 96 -21.31 10.01 -3.29
N HIS A 97 -20.49 10.77 -2.57
CA HIS A 97 -19.26 10.29 -1.93
C HIS A 97 -19.59 9.46 -0.70
N THR A 98 -18.82 8.42 -0.42
CA THR A 98 -19.01 7.55 0.74
C THR A 98 -17.74 7.47 1.56
N LEU A 99 -17.83 7.76 2.85
CA LEU A 99 -16.80 7.49 3.83
C LEU A 99 -17.18 6.20 4.57
N THR A 100 -16.38 5.15 4.40
CA THR A 100 -16.58 3.88 5.12
C THR A 100 -15.62 3.80 6.30
N ILE A 101 -16.15 3.75 7.52
CA ILE A 101 -15.41 3.49 8.75
C ILE A 101 -15.30 1.98 8.95
N LEU A 102 -14.09 1.50 9.19
CA LEU A 102 -13.77 0.09 9.28
C LEU A 102 -13.38 -0.28 10.71
N PHE A 103 -13.97 -1.37 11.19
CA PHE A 103 -13.66 -1.98 12.47
C PHE A 103 -13.24 -3.43 12.25
N ALA A 104 -12.62 -4.04 13.26
CA ALA A 104 -12.25 -5.44 13.29
C ALA A 104 -12.65 -6.13 14.59
N ALA A 105 -12.98 -7.41 14.50
CA ALA A 105 -13.30 -8.28 15.62
C ALA A 105 -12.92 -9.73 15.31
N ASP A 106 -12.85 -10.56 16.35
CA ASP A 106 -12.69 -12.00 16.23
C ASP A 106 -14.06 -12.69 16.44
N TRP A 107 -14.26 -13.84 15.81
CA TRP A 107 -15.41 -14.69 16.02
C TRP A 107 -15.17 -15.64 17.19
N SER A 108 -16.22 -16.01 17.92
CA SER A 108 -16.15 -16.91 19.07
C SER A 108 -15.64 -18.27 18.64
N ASP A 109 -14.59 -18.76 19.29
CA ASP A 109 -14.12 -20.13 19.11
C ASP A 109 -15.27 -21.12 19.34
N GLY A 110 -15.53 -21.97 18.34
CA GLY A 110 -16.55 -23.02 18.40
C GLY A 110 -18.00 -22.56 18.12
N ALA A 111 -18.27 -21.26 17.92
CA ALA A 111 -19.60 -20.81 17.52
C ALA A 111 -19.82 -21.04 16.01
N PRO A 112 -20.94 -21.66 15.59
CA PRO A 112 -21.20 -21.86 14.17
C PRO A 112 -21.49 -20.53 13.48
N VAL A 113 -20.82 -20.30 12.35
CA VAL A 113 -21.13 -19.17 11.45
C VAL A 113 -22.46 -19.47 10.75
N PRO A 114 -23.47 -18.57 10.82
CA PRO A 114 -24.72 -18.79 10.10
C PRO A 114 -24.47 -18.82 8.58
N PRO A 115 -25.24 -19.60 7.80
CA PRO A 115 -24.99 -19.71 6.36
C PRO A 115 -25.34 -18.42 5.60
N THR A 116 -26.22 -17.59 6.17
CA THR A 116 -26.71 -16.36 5.54
C THR A 116 -26.88 -15.24 6.54
N TRP A 117 -26.72 -14.01 6.08
CA TRP A 117 -27.00 -12.78 6.84
C TRP A 117 -27.66 -11.74 5.93
N GLN A 118 -28.82 -11.22 6.35
CA GLN A 118 -29.63 -10.26 5.58
C GLN A 118 -29.85 -10.68 4.10
N GLY A 119 -30.09 -11.97 3.84
CA GLY A 119 -30.29 -12.51 2.49
C GLY A 119 -29.01 -12.64 1.64
N ARG A 120 -27.83 -12.41 2.22
CA ARG A 120 -26.52 -12.67 1.61
C ARG A 120 -25.94 -13.97 2.15
N ASP A 121 -25.23 -14.70 1.30
CA ASP A 121 -24.42 -15.85 1.72
C ASP A 121 -23.25 -15.35 2.57
N LEU A 122 -22.97 -16.04 3.67
CA LEU A 122 -21.75 -15.82 4.43
C LEU A 122 -20.69 -16.82 4.00
N VAL A 123 -19.51 -16.30 3.67
CA VAL A 123 -18.40 -17.07 3.12
C VAL A 123 -17.18 -16.82 3.98
N LEU A 124 -16.58 -17.91 4.46
CA LEU A 124 -15.25 -17.89 5.06
C LEU A 124 -14.21 -17.92 3.95
N VAL A 125 -13.37 -16.89 3.93
CA VAL A 125 -12.28 -16.75 2.96
C VAL A 125 -10.97 -16.79 3.71
N ASP A 126 -10.10 -17.74 3.36
CA ASP A 126 -8.74 -17.81 3.87
C ASP A 126 -8.02 -16.46 3.72
N ALA A 127 -7.34 -16.01 4.78
CA ALA A 127 -6.68 -14.71 4.80
C ALA A 127 -5.62 -14.57 3.70
N GLY A 128 -4.92 -15.65 3.34
CA GLY A 128 -3.96 -15.69 2.24
C GLY A 128 -4.60 -15.57 0.86
N LEU A 129 -5.87 -15.95 0.71
CA LEU A 129 -6.63 -15.83 -0.54
C LEU A 129 -7.29 -14.46 -0.73
N LEU A 130 -7.35 -13.61 0.30
CA LEU A 130 -7.98 -12.28 0.23
C LEU A 130 -7.44 -11.38 -0.88
N VAL A 131 -6.17 -11.57 -1.27
CA VAL A 131 -5.55 -10.83 -2.38
C VAL A 131 -6.26 -11.10 -3.71
N ALA A 132 -6.73 -12.32 -3.93
CA ALA A 132 -7.43 -12.75 -5.14
C ALA A 132 -8.96 -12.64 -5.02
N THR A 133 -9.49 -12.56 -3.79
CA THR A 133 -10.93 -12.43 -3.54
C THR A 133 -11.47 -11.09 -4.03
N ARG A 134 -12.51 -11.12 -4.88
CA ARG A 134 -13.24 -9.93 -5.33
C ARG A 134 -14.03 -9.34 -4.18
N LEU A 135 -13.49 -8.30 -3.55
CA LEU A 135 -14.10 -7.57 -2.43
C LEU A 135 -14.41 -6.15 -2.89
N ARG A 136 -15.60 -5.66 -2.59
CA ARG A 136 -16.05 -4.29 -2.90
C ARG A 136 -16.49 -3.54 -1.63
N PRO A 137 -16.41 -2.19 -1.64
CA PRO A 137 -15.79 -1.36 -2.68
C PRO A 137 -14.26 -1.51 -2.70
N LEU A 138 -13.62 -1.24 -3.84
CA LEU A 138 -12.18 -1.45 -4.04
C LEU A 138 -11.31 -0.70 -3.01
N PRO A 139 -11.67 0.52 -2.56
CA PRO A 139 -10.92 1.21 -1.51
C PRO A 139 -10.97 0.49 -0.16
N VAL A 140 -12.13 -0.08 0.22
CA VAL A 140 -12.29 -0.91 1.42
C VAL A 140 -11.50 -2.21 1.29
N ALA A 141 -11.57 -2.88 0.13
CA ALA A 141 -10.82 -4.11 -0.12
C ALA A 141 -9.32 -3.94 0.07
N THR A 142 -8.79 -2.79 -0.35
CA THR A 142 -7.38 -2.46 -0.16
C THR A 142 -7.05 -2.25 1.32
N ALA A 143 -7.90 -1.53 2.07
CA ALA A 143 -7.69 -1.31 3.51
C ALA A 143 -7.72 -2.63 4.30
N VAL A 144 -8.68 -3.51 3.99
CA VAL A 144 -8.80 -4.84 4.61
C VAL A 144 -7.57 -5.70 4.33
N ARG A 145 -7.16 -5.83 3.06
CA ARG A 145 -6.00 -6.66 2.68
C ARG A 145 -4.73 -6.18 3.36
N ARG A 146 -4.56 -4.87 3.50
CA ARG A 146 -3.40 -4.30 4.20
C ARG A 146 -3.47 -4.55 5.72
N TRP A 147 -4.63 -4.36 6.33
CA TRP A 147 -4.78 -4.59 7.77
C TRP A 147 -4.62 -6.07 8.15
N VAL A 148 -5.04 -7.01 7.31
CA VAL A 148 -4.81 -8.46 7.55
C VAL A 148 -3.31 -8.80 7.54
N LEU A 149 -2.49 -8.07 6.79
CA LEU A 149 -1.04 -8.27 6.75
C LEU A 149 -0.30 -7.55 7.88
N ASP A 150 -0.70 -6.31 8.18
CA ASP A 150 0.11 -5.38 8.99
C ASP A 150 -0.52 -5.01 10.36
N GLU A 151 -1.78 -5.36 10.60
CA GLU A 151 -2.63 -4.94 11.76
C GLU A 151 -2.69 -3.43 12.07
N TRP A 152 -2.21 -2.57 11.17
CA TRP A 152 -2.09 -1.13 11.42
C TRP A 152 -3.32 -0.34 10.96
N PRO A 153 -3.87 0.60 11.76
CA PRO A 153 -5.00 1.43 11.35
C PRO A 153 -4.67 2.39 10.19
N LEU A 154 -5.59 2.56 9.23
CA LEU A 154 -5.32 3.33 8.00
C LEU A 154 -6.43 4.31 7.61
N TRP A 155 -6.04 5.52 7.18
CA TRP A 155 -6.94 6.47 6.50
C TRP A 155 -6.67 6.49 4.99
N ARG A 156 -7.72 6.40 4.16
CA ARG A 156 -7.63 6.55 2.70
C ARG A 156 -8.65 7.57 2.19
N GLY A 157 -8.18 8.70 1.70
CA GLY A 157 -9.00 9.72 1.04
C GLY A 157 -9.24 9.46 -0.46
N MET A 158 -10.27 10.07 -1.04
CA MET A 158 -10.44 10.14 -2.50
C MET A 158 -9.45 11.14 -3.10
N ALA A 159 -8.92 10.84 -4.30
CA ALA A 159 -8.14 11.82 -5.05
C ALA A 159 -9.06 12.99 -5.45
N SER A 160 -8.73 14.20 -5.01
CA SER A 160 -9.37 15.43 -5.48
C SER A 160 -9.23 15.51 -7.00
N GLY A 161 -10.35 15.58 -7.73
CA GLY A 161 -10.47 15.35 -9.17
C GLY A 161 -9.78 16.36 -10.11
N VAL A 162 -8.46 16.52 -10.01
CA VAL A 162 -7.65 17.27 -10.98
C VAL A 162 -6.49 16.39 -11.43
N GLY A 163 -6.58 15.85 -12.64
CA GLY A 163 -5.41 15.37 -13.41
C GLY A 163 -5.01 13.91 -13.23
N ASN A 164 -5.21 13.15 -14.32
CA ASN A 164 -4.53 11.93 -14.77
C ASN A 164 -3.75 11.08 -13.75
N VAL A 165 -4.29 9.90 -13.43
CA VAL A 165 -3.73 8.95 -12.47
C VAL A 165 -2.66 8.09 -13.12
N GLY A 166 -1.41 8.49 -12.92
CA GLY A 166 -0.24 7.61 -13.03
C GLY A 166 -0.25 6.47 -12.00
N ARG A 167 0.54 5.41 -12.21
CA ARG A 167 0.65 4.23 -11.32
C ARG A 167 0.96 4.61 -9.84
N LEU A 168 1.52 5.80 -9.56
CA LEU A 168 1.67 6.35 -8.21
C LEU A 168 0.40 6.89 -7.53
N GLY A 169 -0.76 6.85 -8.19
CA GLY A 169 -2.07 6.93 -7.51
C GLY A 169 -2.41 5.66 -6.72
N ARG A 170 -1.63 4.58 -6.88
CA ARG A 170 -1.64 3.37 -6.04
C ARG A 170 -0.35 3.30 -5.24
N ARG A 171 -0.35 3.83 -4.01
CA ARG A 171 0.75 3.59 -3.05
C ARG A 171 0.84 2.09 -2.72
N LEU A 172 1.71 1.35 -3.40
CA LEU A 172 2.06 -0.03 -3.04
C LEU A 172 2.89 0.01 -1.75
N SER A 173 2.60 -0.89 -0.80
CA SER A 173 3.40 -0.98 0.43
C SER A 173 4.81 -1.50 0.13
N VAL A 174 5.78 -1.18 0.99
CA VAL A 174 7.14 -1.78 0.95
C VAL A 174 7.06 -3.31 0.91
N ALA A 175 6.16 -3.91 1.69
CA ALA A 175 5.91 -5.36 1.66
C ALA A 175 5.40 -5.85 0.28
N SER A 176 4.51 -5.12 -0.38
CA SER A 176 4.01 -5.47 -1.72
C SER A 176 5.10 -5.36 -2.79
N LEU A 177 5.96 -4.34 -2.70
CA LEU A 177 7.10 -4.17 -3.58
C LEU A 177 8.11 -5.30 -3.37
N LYS A 178 8.46 -5.60 -2.11
CA LYS A 178 9.30 -6.74 -1.74
C LYS A 178 8.74 -8.08 -2.23
N ALA A 179 7.44 -8.30 -2.14
CA ALA A 179 6.80 -9.51 -2.65
C ALA A 179 6.89 -9.64 -4.19
N GLN A 180 6.72 -8.53 -4.92
CA GLN A 180 6.88 -8.52 -6.39
C GLN A 180 8.33 -8.78 -6.80
N LEU A 181 9.29 -8.19 -6.08
CA LEU A 181 10.71 -8.42 -6.24
C LEU A 181 11.05 -9.90 -5.99
N ALA A 182 10.61 -10.47 -4.87
CA ALA A 182 10.82 -11.86 -4.52
C ALA A 182 10.21 -12.84 -5.54
N ALA A 183 9.02 -12.54 -6.07
CA ALA A 183 8.35 -13.36 -7.08
C ALA A 183 9.13 -13.44 -8.40
N ARG A 184 9.96 -12.43 -8.70
CA ARG A 184 10.78 -12.36 -9.92
C ARG A 184 12.26 -12.65 -9.69
N ARG A 185 12.66 -13.10 -8.50
CA ARG A 185 14.07 -13.29 -8.11
C ARG A 185 14.91 -14.10 -9.12
N GLU A 186 14.31 -15.09 -9.78
CA GLU A 186 15.00 -15.95 -10.74
C GLU A 186 15.41 -15.20 -12.01
N GLU A 187 14.66 -14.16 -12.38
CA GLU A 187 14.93 -13.29 -13.53
C GLU A 187 15.95 -12.17 -13.19
N LEU A 188 16.29 -12.00 -11.91
CA LEU A 188 17.05 -10.88 -11.34
C LEU A 188 18.43 -11.30 -10.82
N ARG A 189 19.18 -12.06 -11.63
CA ARG A 189 20.48 -12.64 -11.23
C ARG A 189 21.71 -12.08 -11.96
N GLY A 190 21.52 -11.17 -12.91
CA GLY A 190 22.64 -10.64 -13.68
C GLY A 190 23.49 -9.64 -12.89
N ASN A 191 24.81 -9.65 -13.10
CA ASN A 191 25.71 -8.65 -12.51
C ASN A 191 25.32 -7.22 -12.91
N ALA A 192 24.83 -7.01 -14.14
CA ALA A 192 24.33 -5.70 -14.57
C ALA A 192 23.13 -5.22 -13.73
N PHE A 193 22.26 -6.13 -13.29
CA PHE A 193 21.16 -5.79 -12.39
C PHE A 193 21.65 -5.49 -10.99
N ARG A 194 22.56 -6.30 -10.45
CA ARG A 194 23.20 -6.03 -9.16
C ARG A 194 23.82 -4.64 -9.12
N ASP A 195 24.66 -4.33 -10.10
CA ASP A 195 25.39 -3.06 -10.14
C ASP A 195 24.41 -1.88 -10.26
N ALA A 196 23.37 -2.01 -11.10
CA ALA A 196 22.30 -1.02 -11.23
C ALA A 196 21.45 -0.86 -9.95
N ALA A 197 21.11 -1.96 -9.27
CA ALA A 197 20.33 -1.97 -8.04
C ALA A 197 21.09 -1.31 -6.89
N VAL A 198 22.37 -1.65 -6.72
CA VAL A 198 23.24 -1.05 -5.69
C VAL A 198 23.48 0.44 -5.98
N ALA A 199 23.72 0.80 -7.24
CA ALA A 199 23.83 2.20 -7.65
C ALA A 199 22.56 2.99 -7.35
N MET A 200 21.37 2.40 -7.58
CA MET A 200 20.08 3.02 -7.28
C MET A 200 19.88 3.23 -5.77
N CYS A 201 20.21 2.22 -4.95
CA CYS A 201 20.12 2.35 -3.49
C CYS A 201 21.00 3.50 -3.00
N ALA A 202 22.26 3.56 -3.45
CA ALA A 202 23.21 4.61 -3.06
C ALA A 202 22.76 6.02 -3.52
N LEU A 203 22.17 6.10 -4.73
CA LEU A 203 21.66 7.35 -5.27
C LEU A 203 20.50 7.90 -4.43
N VAL A 204 19.60 7.04 -3.94
CA VAL A 204 18.50 7.41 -3.06
C VAL A 204 19.01 7.83 -1.67
N THR A 205 19.97 7.10 -1.10
CA THR A 205 20.57 7.47 0.20
C THR A 205 21.18 8.86 0.19
N ALA A 206 21.85 9.22 -0.91
CA ALA A 206 22.56 10.49 -1.03
C ALA A 206 21.68 11.62 -1.59
N ALA A 207 20.35 11.41 -1.70
CA ALA A 207 19.45 12.28 -2.46
C ALA A 207 19.39 13.72 -1.91
N ASP A 208 19.51 13.90 -0.61
CA ASP A 208 19.50 15.22 0.04
C ASP A 208 20.91 15.82 0.24
N GLY A 209 21.94 15.10 -0.22
CA GLY A 209 23.35 15.50 -0.11
C GLY A 209 23.97 15.28 1.27
N ARG A 210 23.26 14.65 2.22
CA ARG A 210 23.79 14.19 3.50
C ARG A 210 23.61 12.68 3.59
N VAL A 211 24.52 12.03 4.32
CA VAL A 211 24.42 10.60 4.61
C VAL A 211 24.73 10.44 6.08
N ASP A 212 23.72 10.17 6.91
CA ASP A 212 23.95 9.86 8.31
C ASP A 212 24.59 8.46 8.42
N PRO A 213 25.61 8.25 9.27
CA PRO A 213 26.14 6.93 9.58
C PRO A 213 25.07 5.88 9.93
N ALA A 214 23.97 6.27 10.60
CA ALA A 214 22.85 5.39 10.93
C ALA A 214 22.02 4.98 9.71
N GLU A 215 21.78 5.91 8.77
CA GLU A 215 21.09 5.64 7.49
C GLU A 215 21.92 4.70 6.62
N ARG A 216 23.24 4.94 6.58
CA ARG A 216 24.19 4.08 5.88
C ARG A 216 24.16 2.64 6.39
N GLU A 217 24.14 2.46 7.71
CA GLU A 217 24.14 1.13 8.33
C GLU A 217 22.79 0.40 8.13
N GLY A 218 21.67 1.12 8.30
CA GLY A 218 20.34 0.56 8.05
C GLY A 218 20.16 0.08 6.59
N LEU A 219 20.73 0.82 5.64
CA LEU A 219 20.67 0.46 4.23
C LEU A 219 21.61 -0.69 3.86
N ARG A 220 22.79 -0.79 4.46
CA ARG A 220 23.65 -1.98 4.31
C ARG A 220 22.94 -3.24 4.81
N ALA A 221 22.32 -3.16 5.99
CA ALA A 221 21.53 -4.26 6.54
C ALA A 221 20.34 -4.61 5.64
N PHE A 222 19.71 -3.61 5.01
CA PHE A 222 18.66 -3.85 4.01
C PHE A 222 19.18 -4.62 2.80
N VAL A 223 20.27 -4.15 2.17
CA VAL A 223 20.81 -4.77 0.96
C VAL A 223 21.27 -6.21 1.23
N ALA A 224 21.88 -6.46 2.39
CA ALA A 224 22.30 -7.79 2.82
C ALA A 224 21.13 -8.74 3.11
N SER A 225 19.97 -8.21 3.53
CA SER A 225 18.79 -9.01 3.91
C SER A 225 17.71 -9.09 2.83
N ASP A 226 17.86 -8.37 1.71
CA ASP A 226 16.86 -8.37 0.66
C ASP A 226 16.82 -9.71 -0.10
N PRO A 227 15.65 -10.35 -0.26
CA PRO A 227 15.54 -11.66 -0.90
C PRO A 227 16.05 -11.70 -2.35
N VAL A 228 16.02 -10.59 -3.08
CA VAL A 228 16.51 -10.51 -4.46
C VAL A 228 18.03 -10.34 -4.49
N MET A 229 18.58 -9.59 -3.54
CA MET A 229 20.03 -9.40 -3.40
C MET A 229 20.75 -10.62 -2.81
N SER A 230 20.02 -11.51 -2.13
CA SER A 230 20.56 -12.74 -1.51
C SER A 230 21.34 -13.67 -2.45
N HIS A 231 21.22 -13.50 -3.77
CA HIS A 231 21.99 -14.24 -4.77
C HIS A 231 23.43 -13.75 -4.93
N PHE A 232 23.76 -12.56 -4.45
CA PHE A 232 25.09 -11.97 -4.52
C PHE A 232 25.76 -12.01 -3.14
N ALA A 233 27.09 -12.00 -3.13
CA ALA A 233 27.83 -12.03 -1.88
C ALA A 233 27.71 -10.67 -1.16
N SER A 234 27.38 -10.69 0.14
CA SER A 234 27.11 -9.47 0.93
C SER A 234 28.29 -8.50 0.93
N ASP A 235 29.51 -9.04 1.02
CA ASP A 235 30.76 -8.27 0.97
C ASP A 235 30.94 -7.52 -0.36
N GLU A 236 30.55 -8.14 -1.48
CA GLU A 236 30.59 -7.50 -2.79
C GLU A 236 29.55 -6.38 -2.91
N LEU A 237 28.32 -6.62 -2.41
CA LEU A 237 27.25 -5.62 -2.39
C LEU A 237 27.63 -4.40 -1.54
N GLU A 238 28.18 -4.65 -0.34
CA GLU A 238 28.65 -3.61 0.58
C GLU A 238 29.78 -2.79 -0.04
N ALA A 239 30.77 -3.44 -0.66
CA ALA A 239 31.88 -2.77 -1.32
C ALA A 239 31.42 -1.87 -2.49
N LEU A 240 30.50 -2.37 -3.32
CA LEU A 240 29.91 -1.59 -4.42
C LEU A 240 29.13 -0.39 -3.88
N PHE A 241 28.30 -0.61 -2.87
CA PHE A 241 27.48 0.42 -2.25
C PHE A 241 28.35 1.54 -1.66
N ASP A 242 29.36 1.18 -0.88
CA ASP A 242 30.30 2.12 -0.29
C ASP A 242 31.07 2.90 -1.36
N ALA A 243 31.51 2.24 -2.43
CA ALA A 243 32.19 2.90 -3.54
C ALA A 243 31.30 3.93 -4.25
N HIS A 244 29.99 3.66 -4.39
CA HIS A 244 29.03 4.62 -4.94
C HIS A 244 28.79 5.79 -3.98
N LEU A 245 28.57 5.53 -2.69
CA LEU A 245 28.39 6.57 -1.69
C LEU A 245 29.61 7.49 -1.59
N THR A 246 30.83 6.93 -1.53
CA THR A 246 32.06 7.74 -1.49
C THR A 246 32.16 8.66 -2.70
N ARG A 247 31.82 8.18 -3.90
CA ARG A 247 31.79 9.01 -5.11
C ARG A 247 30.72 10.10 -5.03
N LEU A 248 29.51 9.77 -4.59
CA LEU A 248 28.40 10.72 -4.44
C LEU A 248 28.69 11.82 -3.41
N VAL A 249 29.43 11.51 -2.34
CA VAL A 249 29.84 12.49 -1.34
C VAL A 249 31.03 13.33 -1.81
N SER A 250 32.01 12.73 -2.49
CA SER A 250 33.25 13.40 -2.89
C SER A 250 33.05 14.33 -4.10
N ASP A 251 32.26 13.88 -5.09
CA ASP A 251 31.84 14.67 -6.25
C ASP A 251 30.39 14.32 -6.58
N PRO A 252 29.40 15.06 -6.05
CA PRO A 252 27.99 14.78 -6.27
C PRO A 252 27.59 14.74 -7.75
N THR A 253 28.23 15.57 -8.58
CA THR A 253 27.89 15.67 -10.01
C THR A 253 28.39 14.44 -10.76
N GLN A 254 29.67 14.10 -10.60
CA GLN A 254 30.27 12.92 -11.23
C GLN A 254 29.71 11.62 -10.64
N GLY A 255 29.50 11.57 -9.32
CA GLY A 255 28.93 10.43 -8.62
C GLY A 255 27.53 10.09 -9.13
N ARG A 256 26.65 11.10 -9.27
CA ARG A 256 25.31 10.93 -9.84
C ARG A 256 25.35 10.47 -11.28
N ALA A 257 26.19 11.09 -12.12
CA ALA A 257 26.34 10.67 -13.51
C ALA A 257 26.79 9.20 -13.62
N THR A 258 27.72 8.77 -12.77
CA THR A 258 28.22 7.39 -12.75
C THR A 258 27.15 6.40 -12.28
N ALA A 259 26.41 6.71 -11.22
CA ALA A 259 25.33 5.86 -10.74
C ALA A 259 24.20 5.72 -11.78
N LEU A 260 23.82 6.82 -12.45
CA LEU A 260 22.84 6.77 -13.54
C LEU A 260 23.35 5.97 -14.75
N ALA A 261 24.65 6.01 -15.05
CA ALA A 261 25.24 5.18 -16.11
C ALA A 261 25.18 3.68 -15.79
N GLU A 262 25.37 3.30 -14.52
CA GLU A 262 25.17 1.92 -14.06
C GLU A 262 23.71 1.50 -14.21
N ILE A 263 22.77 2.33 -13.76
CA ILE A 263 21.32 2.09 -13.92
C ILE A 263 20.94 1.93 -15.40
N ALA A 264 21.52 2.73 -16.30
CA ALA A 264 21.23 2.66 -17.73
C ALA A 264 21.54 1.29 -18.36
N LYS A 265 22.42 0.48 -17.77
CA LYS A 265 22.78 -0.85 -18.30
C LYS A 265 21.60 -1.81 -18.36
N VAL A 266 20.58 -1.62 -17.52
CA VAL A 266 19.37 -2.47 -17.52
C VAL A 266 18.20 -1.89 -18.33
N ARG A 267 18.39 -0.76 -19.03
CA ARG A 267 17.33 -0.09 -19.84
C ARG A 267 16.55 -1.04 -20.75
N ASN A 268 17.25 -1.93 -21.46
CA ASN A 268 16.65 -2.86 -22.42
C ASN A 268 16.18 -4.18 -21.78
N ARG A 269 16.14 -4.24 -20.44
CA ARG A 269 15.79 -5.43 -19.65
C ARG A 269 14.61 -5.06 -18.75
N PRO A 270 13.37 -5.13 -19.25
CA PRO A 270 12.21 -4.51 -18.59
C PRO A 270 11.93 -5.04 -17.18
N ALA A 271 12.17 -6.33 -16.93
CA ALA A 271 12.04 -6.92 -15.60
C ALA A 271 13.05 -6.34 -14.61
N GLU A 272 14.31 -6.18 -15.03
CA GLU A 272 15.39 -5.63 -14.21
C GLU A 272 15.22 -4.12 -14.02
N ALA A 273 14.89 -3.37 -15.08
CA ALA A 273 14.62 -1.94 -14.99
C ALA A 273 13.49 -1.63 -14.00
N ALA A 274 12.37 -2.38 -14.07
CA ALA A 274 11.28 -2.23 -13.12
C ALA A 274 11.68 -2.61 -11.68
N ALA A 275 12.50 -3.65 -11.52
CA ALA A 275 12.99 -4.07 -10.21
C ALA A 275 13.95 -3.07 -9.57
N VAL A 276 14.81 -2.42 -10.36
CA VAL A 276 15.71 -1.34 -9.89
C VAL A 276 14.90 -0.16 -9.33
N ILE A 277 13.85 0.27 -10.04
CA ILE A 277 12.96 1.33 -9.55
C ILE A 277 12.24 0.93 -8.26
N ALA A 278 11.71 -0.31 -8.21
CA ALA A 278 11.04 -0.82 -7.02
C ALA A 278 11.98 -0.91 -5.80
N LEU A 279 13.25 -1.27 -6.00
CA LEU A 279 14.27 -1.23 -4.95
C LEU A 279 14.50 0.19 -4.45
N GLY A 280 14.67 1.17 -5.34
CA GLY A 280 14.80 2.57 -4.97
C GLY A 280 13.63 3.10 -4.14
N GLU A 281 12.38 2.72 -4.51
CA GLU A 281 11.19 3.05 -3.73
C GLU A 281 11.12 2.36 -2.38
N VAL A 282 11.65 1.14 -2.26
CA VAL A 282 11.71 0.43 -0.99
C VAL A 282 12.70 1.11 -0.06
N ILE A 283 13.88 1.51 -0.57
CA ILE A 283 14.92 2.19 0.20
C ILE A 283 14.42 3.50 0.78
N GLY A 284 13.86 4.38 -0.07
CA GLY A 284 13.34 5.68 0.38
C GLY A 284 12.07 5.58 1.24
N ARG A 285 11.67 4.37 1.66
CA ARG A 285 10.54 4.16 2.58
C ARG A 285 10.94 3.34 3.80
N VAL A 286 12.24 3.07 3.99
CA VAL A 286 12.74 2.27 5.13
C VAL A 286 12.50 2.98 6.46
N ASP A 287 12.58 4.31 6.49
CA ASP A 287 12.34 5.17 7.64
C ASP A 287 10.89 5.68 7.76
N GLY A 288 10.07 5.44 6.73
CA GLY A 288 8.63 5.70 6.72
C GLY A 288 8.19 6.94 5.93
N GLU A 289 9.11 7.78 5.45
CA GLU A 289 8.78 8.95 4.63
C GLU A 289 9.59 9.00 3.34
N PHE A 290 8.90 8.88 2.20
CA PHE A 290 9.52 9.05 0.88
C PHE A 290 9.50 10.52 0.48
N VAL A 291 10.60 11.22 0.72
CA VAL A 291 10.68 12.69 0.58
C VAL A 291 10.92 13.13 -0.85
N VAL A 292 10.76 14.43 -1.13
CA VAL A 292 10.79 14.97 -2.50
C VAL A 292 12.15 14.77 -3.19
N SER A 293 13.26 14.83 -2.45
CA SER A 293 14.61 14.59 -2.99
C SER A 293 14.76 13.16 -3.51
N GLU A 294 14.29 12.17 -2.76
CA GLU A 294 14.34 10.76 -3.15
C GLU A 294 13.43 10.44 -4.34
N GLN A 295 12.24 11.07 -4.37
CA GLN A 295 11.32 10.98 -5.50
C GLN A 295 11.95 11.53 -6.79
N ALA A 296 12.66 12.65 -6.71
CA ALA A 296 13.35 13.25 -7.85
C ALA A 296 14.43 12.29 -8.39
N VAL A 297 15.19 11.66 -7.48
CA VAL A 297 16.20 10.65 -7.83
C VAL A 297 15.58 9.43 -8.56
N VAL A 298 14.46 8.91 -8.06
CA VAL A 298 13.72 7.82 -8.73
C VAL A 298 13.22 8.25 -10.11
N LEU A 299 12.72 9.47 -10.24
CA LEU A 299 12.23 10.00 -11.51
C LEU A 299 13.34 10.13 -12.55
N ASP A 300 14.55 10.53 -12.14
CA ASP A 300 15.71 10.55 -13.04
C ASP A 300 16.08 9.15 -13.53
N ALA A 301 16.07 8.15 -12.64
CA ALA A 301 16.32 6.77 -13.00
C ALA A 301 15.25 6.25 -13.99
N VAL A 302 13.98 6.59 -13.79
CA VAL A 302 12.87 6.28 -14.70
C VAL A 302 13.12 6.85 -16.10
N ASN A 303 13.51 8.13 -16.18
CA ASN A 303 13.87 8.79 -17.42
C ASN A 303 15.07 8.12 -18.11
N VAL A 304 16.11 7.79 -17.34
CA VAL A 304 17.30 7.09 -17.87
C VAL A 304 16.96 5.69 -18.37
N LEU A 305 16.00 4.99 -17.76
CA LEU A 305 15.56 3.67 -18.19
C LEU A 305 14.55 3.71 -19.34
N GLY A 306 14.14 4.90 -19.80
CA GLY A 306 13.14 5.05 -20.86
C GLY A 306 11.76 4.48 -20.47
N LEU A 307 11.49 4.41 -19.16
CA LEU A 307 10.19 4.02 -18.62
C LEU A 307 9.26 5.23 -18.64
N ASP A 308 7.95 5.01 -18.74
CA ASP A 308 6.97 6.10 -18.78
C ASP A 308 6.98 6.88 -17.44
N PRO A 309 7.41 8.15 -17.41
CA PRO A 309 7.42 8.95 -16.18
C PRO A 309 6.03 9.16 -15.62
N ALA A 310 4.97 9.09 -16.44
CA ALA A 310 3.60 9.15 -15.94
C ALA A 310 3.27 7.94 -15.05
N GLU A 311 3.98 6.80 -15.17
CA GLU A 311 3.85 5.69 -14.23
C GLU A 311 4.50 5.99 -12.86
N PHE A 312 5.48 6.89 -12.80
CA PHE A 312 6.35 7.10 -11.63
C PHE A 312 6.50 8.56 -11.17
N ALA A 313 5.72 9.48 -11.72
CA ALA A 313 5.69 10.88 -11.28
C ALA A 313 4.79 11.03 -10.04
N PRO A 314 5.24 11.74 -8.99
CA PRO A 314 4.32 12.21 -7.96
C PRO A 314 3.30 13.16 -8.61
N ALA A 315 2.07 13.19 -8.07
CA ALA A 315 1.05 14.14 -8.50
C ALA A 315 1.68 15.53 -8.56
N SER A 316 1.73 16.09 -9.76
CA SER A 316 2.55 17.24 -10.15
C SER A 316 2.52 18.37 -9.12
N LEU A 317 3.71 18.88 -8.75
CA LEU A 317 3.83 20.23 -8.19
C LEU A 317 3.17 21.21 -9.18
N PRO A 318 2.41 22.20 -8.69
CA PRO A 318 1.77 23.17 -9.56
C PRO A 318 2.85 23.84 -10.41
N ALA A 319 2.66 23.81 -11.73
CA ALA A 319 3.51 24.55 -12.66
C ALA A 319 3.61 25.99 -12.16
N THR A 320 4.81 26.41 -11.75
CA THR A 320 5.11 27.82 -11.57
C THR A 320 4.83 28.49 -12.89
N ARG A 321 3.74 29.28 -12.94
CA ARG A 321 3.45 30.19 -14.04
C ARG A 321 4.70 31.03 -14.25
N GLY A 322 5.36 30.83 -15.39
CA GLY A 322 6.35 31.77 -15.89
C GLY A 322 5.66 33.08 -16.25
N ASP A 323 6.31 34.16 -15.86
CA ASP A 323 6.02 35.55 -16.25
C ASP A 323 6.01 35.75 -17.78
#